data_AF-A0A3C0PDZ9-F1
#
_entry.id   AF-A0A3C0PDZ9-F1
#
_cell.length_a   1.000
_cell.length_b   1.000
_cell.length_c   1.000
_cell.angle_alpha   90.00
_cell.angle_beta   90.00
_cell.angle_gamma   90.00
#
_symmetry.space_group_name_H-M   'P 1'
#
loop_
_entity.id
_entity.type
_entity.pdbx_description
1 polymer ?
#
loop_
_entity_poly.entity_id
_entity_poly.type
_entity_poly.pdbx_seq_one_letter_code
_entity_poly.pdbx_strand_id
1 'polypeptide(L)'
;MKKFKPESFIQIHYHDRPGGVNSVISQYARAFDAMQAKFNCIICCCDKNNKTLPGFAGLIDIPECNYRTFKNRNDFIKTSDLLASAIGSIIDNPDLPRPICIIGHNLTLGKNCALSAAFSKCAEKSGFSDKEAIFISVVHDFAEEGRIENLAQISLLEKKGFNIKEYMYPIHENIRYISPNARNVAILKKAHLPAHLLLNPVTMAGVYPAKMEKMVNKNKYLSRLAEKDGTAWESDIPVLFYPCRCICRKNILEAILISGFVFRSNLLLGSPGTSAGDTLLFKKVVGLCKKHPLPVIFDCNRIFTKEHINKNFSSNIY
;
A
#
# COMPACT_ATOMS: atom_id res chain seq x y z
N MET A 1 -2.73 27.40 22.36
CA MET A 1 -2.85 27.05 20.92
C MET A 1 -4.20 26.38 20.68
N LYS A 2 -5.07 26.93 19.83
CA LYS A 2 -6.25 26.19 19.36
C LYS A 2 -5.78 24.90 18.66
N LYS A 3 -6.36 23.75 19.02
CA LYS A 3 -6.09 22.47 18.35
C LYS A 3 -6.59 22.56 16.91
N PHE A 4 -5.74 22.27 15.94
CA PHE A 4 -6.15 22.13 14.53
C PHE A 4 -7.11 20.95 14.42
N LYS A 5 -8.36 21.20 14.02
CA LYS A 5 -9.35 20.17 13.71
C LYS A 5 -9.77 20.36 12.24
N PRO A 6 -9.35 19.50 11.32
CA PRO A 6 -9.73 19.62 9.92
C PRO A 6 -11.23 19.39 9.74
N GLU A 7 -11.89 20.26 8.98
CA GLU A 7 -13.26 20.06 8.50
C GLU A 7 -13.28 19.29 7.17
N SER A 8 -12.19 19.36 6.40
CA SER A 8 -12.02 18.60 5.16
C SER A 8 -10.81 17.67 5.20
N PHE A 9 -10.96 16.50 4.59
CA PHE A 9 -9.92 15.51 4.46
C PHE A 9 -9.77 15.06 3.01
N ILE A 10 -8.57 15.22 2.47
CA ILE A 10 -8.23 14.82 1.11
C ILE A 10 -7.06 13.85 1.16
N GLN A 11 -7.24 12.67 0.60
CA GLN A 11 -6.17 11.70 0.42
C GLN A 11 -5.76 11.65 -1.06
N ILE A 12 -4.47 11.61 -1.35
CA ILE A 12 -3.92 11.56 -2.70
C ILE A 12 -3.11 10.27 -2.84
N HIS A 13 -3.45 9.46 -3.83
CA HIS A 13 -2.73 8.24 -4.15
C HIS A 13 -2.70 7.99 -5.65
N TYR A 14 -1.85 7.06 -6.11
CA TYR A 14 -1.67 6.83 -7.54
C TYR A 14 -2.91 6.19 -8.19
N HIS A 15 -3.47 5.15 -7.56
CA HIS A 15 -4.57 4.37 -8.11
C HIS A 15 -5.40 3.66 -7.03
N ASP A 16 -6.60 3.20 -7.36
CA ASP A 16 -7.48 2.47 -6.44
C ASP A 16 -7.26 0.94 -6.37
N ARG A 17 -6.27 0.40 -7.09
CA ARG A 17 -6.03 -1.05 -7.17
C ARG A 17 -5.74 -1.69 -5.79
N PRO A 18 -6.21 -2.93 -5.53
CA PRO A 18 -6.04 -3.59 -4.22
C PRO A 18 -4.59 -3.69 -3.72
N GLY A 19 -4.38 -3.29 -2.47
CA GLY A 19 -3.06 -3.33 -1.81
C GLY A 19 -3.11 -2.98 -0.34
N GLY A 20 -1.97 -3.14 0.34
CA GLY A 20 -1.86 -2.81 1.77
C GLY A 20 -2.13 -1.33 2.08
N VAL A 21 -1.72 -0.43 1.17
CA VAL A 21 -1.94 1.01 1.30
C VAL A 21 -3.43 1.35 1.24
N ASN A 22 -4.23 0.66 0.41
CA ASN A 22 -5.67 0.89 0.32
C ASN A 22 -6.38 0.66 1.65
N SER A 23 -5.98 -0.36 2.40
CA SER A 23 -6.55 -0.62 3.74
C SER A 23 -6.21 0.50 4.72
N VAL A 24 -5.01 1.08 4.64
CA VAL A 24 -4.61 2.23 5.46
C VAL A 24 -5.43 3.47 5.08
N ILE A 25 -5.50 3.78 3.79
CA ILE A 25 -6.26 4.89 3.21
C ILE A 25 -7.73 4.84 3.67
N SER A 26 -8.39 3.68 3.55
CA SER A 26 -9.77 3.48 4.00
C SER A 26 -9.93 3.64 5.51
N GLN A 27 -8.97 3.18 6.31
CA GLN A 27 -9.03 3.32 7.77
C GLN A 27 -8.83 4.76 8.22
N TYR A 28 -7.94 5.51 7.56
CA TYR A 28 -7.83 6.96 7.78
C TYR A 28 -9.13 7.68 7.45
N ALA A 29 -9.75 7.36 6.31
CA ALA A 29 -11.01 7.96 5.90
C ALA A 29 -12.11 7.73 6.95
N ARG A 30 -12.28 6.49 7.43
CA ARG A 30 -13.23 6.18 8.51
C ARG A 30 -12.92 6.89 9.83
N ALA A 31 -11.65 7.02 10.19
CA ALA A 31 -11.26 7.73 11.40
C ALA A 31 -11.66 9.22 11.31
N PHE A 32 -11.51 9.84 10.14
CA PHE A 32 -11.92 11.23 9.92
C PHE A 32 -13.44 11.40 9.85
N ASP A 33 -14.17 10.46 9.25
CA ASP A 33 -15.63 10.43 9.32
C ASP A 33 -16.14 10.36 10.76
N ALA A 34 -15.50 9.53 11.60
CA ALA A 34 -15.84 9.44 13.03
C ALA A 34 -15.56 10.73 13.81
N MET A 35 -14.66 11.59 13.32
CA MET A 35 -14.43 12.93 13.87
C MET A 35 -15.44 13.99 13.37
N GLN A 36 -16.39 13.58 12.53
CA GLN A 36 -17.39 14.43 11.86
C GLN A 36 -16.76 15.43 10.89
N ALA A 37 -15.79 14.98 10.08
CA ALA A 37 -15.33 15.76 8.93
C ALA A 37 -16.51 16.02 7.97
N LYS A 38 -16.65 17.26 7.49
CA LYS A 38 -17.72 17.66 6.56
C LYS A 38 -17.44 17.22 5.13
N PHE A 39 -16.16 17.05 4.79
CA PHE A 39 -15.73 16.58 3.49
C PHE A 39 -14.62 15.53 3.64
N ASN A 40 -14.74 14.43 2.89
CA ASN A 40 -13.78 13.33 2.91
C ASN A 40 -13.69 12.69 1.51
N CYS A 41 -12.58 12.89 0.82
CA CYS A 41 -12.37 12.35 -0.51
C CYS A 41 -10.99 11.71 -0.73
N ILE A 42 -10.92 10.89 -1.77
CA ILE A 42 -9.67 10.43 -2.37
C ILE A 42 -9.51 10.94 -3.80
N ILE A 43 -8.32 11.42 -4.12
CA ILE A 43 -7.85 11.75 -5.47
C ILE A 43 -6.90 10.64 -5.93
N CYS A 44 -7.27 9.93 -6.99
CA CYS A 44 -6.43 8.91 -7.61
C CYS A 44 -6.89 8.57 -9.04
N CYS A 45 -6.12 7.75 -9.76
CA CYS A 45 -6.61 7.13 -10.97
C CYS A 45 -7.48 5.91 -10.64
N CYS A 46 -8.70 5.89 -11.18
CA CYS A 46 -9.63 4.79 -10.96
C CYS A 46 -9.47 3.73 -12.05
N ASP A 47 -9.34 2.46 -11.63
CA ASP A 47 -9.49 1.37 -12.58
C ASP A 47 -11.00 1.15 -12.80
N LYS A 48 -11.45 1.10 -14.07
CA LYS A 48 -12.87 1.09 -14.48
C LYS A 48 -13.75 0.01 -13.81
N ASN A 49 -13.15 -0.94 -13.11
CA ASN A 49 -13.81 -2.09 -12.48
C ASN A 49 -13.90 -2.01 -10.94
N ASN A 50 -13.37 -0.97 -10.30
CA ASN A 50 -13.39 -0.85 -8.85
C ASN A 50 -14.53 0.05 -8.35
N LYS A 51 -15.24 -0.46 -7.33
CA LYS A 51 -16.13 0.36 -6.51
C LYS A 51 -15.28 1.28 -5.63
N THR A 52 -15.81 2.46 -5.34
CA THR A 52 -15.23 3.44 -4.41
C THR A 52 -14.58 2.76 -3.20
N LEU A 53 -13.36 3.18 -2.86
CA LEU A 53 -12.70 2.69 -1.65
C LEU A 53 -13.64 2.91 -0.45
N PRO A 54 -13.84 1.91 0.42
CA PRO A 54 -14.77 2.04 1.52
C PRO A 54 -14.29 3.10 2.51
N GLY A 55 -15.21 3.92 3.02
CA GLY A 55 -14.93 4.97 4.02
C GLY A 55 -14.73 6.37 3.47
N PHE A 56 -15.03 6.62 2.19
CA PHE A 56 -15.00 7.97 1.61
C PHE A 56 -16.39 8.45 1.23
N ALA A 57 -16.63 9.76 1.37
CA ALA A 57 -17.81 10.42 0.86
C ALA A 57 -17.72 10.66 -0.67
N GLY A 58 -16.51 10.79 -1.21
CA GLY A 58 -16.28 10.97 -2.64
C GLY A 58 -14.95 10.42 -3.15
N LEU A 59 -14.91 10.15 -4.45
CA LEU A 59 -13.71 9.78 -5.19
C LEU A 59 -13.60 10.69 -6.41
N ILE A 60 -12.42 11.27 -6.59
CA ILE A 60 -12.10 12.18 -7.69
C ILE A 60 -11.11 11.47 -8.59
N ASP A 61 -11.57 11.06 -9.77
CA ASP A 61 -10.75 10.37 -10.75
C ASP A 61 -9.87 11.35 -11.53
N ILE A 62 -8.55 11.26 -11.33
CA ILE A 62 -7.56 11.96 -12.13
C ILE A 62 -6.68 10.89 -12.79
N PRO A 63 -6.92 10.55 -14.07
CA PRO A 63 -6.19 9.48 -14.76
C PRO A 63 -4.67 9.64 -14.71
N GLU A 64 -4.18 10.88 -14.73
CA GLU A 64 -2.75 11.21 -14.69
C GLU A 64 -2.09 10.90 -13.33
N CYS A 65 -2.85 10.58 -12.28
CA CYS A 65 -2.30 10.08 -11.02
C CYS A 65 -1.70 8.67 -11.15
N ASN A 66 -2.07 7.89 -12.17
CA ASN A 66 -1.60 6.50 -12.34
C ASN A 66 -0.07 6.42 -12.47
N TYR A 67 0.45 5.20 -12.41
CA TYR A 67 1.86 4.92 -12.61
C TYR A 67 2.30 5.41 -13.99
N ARG A 68 3.40 6.16 -14.02
CA ARG A 68 3.90 6.78 -15.24
C ARG A 68 5.40 6.84 -15.25
N THR A 69 5.95 6.57 -16.42
CA THR A 69 7.35 6.78 -16.74
C THR A 69 7.47 8.00 -17.66
N PHE A 70 8.56 8.74 -17.53
CA PHE A 70 8.73 10.00 -18.25
C PHE A 70 9.87 9.89 -19.25
N LYS A 71 9.57 10.17 -20.52
CA LYS A 71 10.55 10.03 -21.61
C LYS A 71 11.47 11.23 -21.71
N ASN A 72 10.98 12.44 -21.42
CA ASN A 72 11.74 13.68 -21.56
C ASN A 72 11.24 14.74 -20.57
N ARG A 73 11.91 15.89 -20.62
CA ARG A 73 11.67 16.97 -19.68
C ARG A 73 10.30 17.61 -19.79
N ASN A 74 9.88 17.89 -21.02
CA ASN A 74 8.62 18.58 -21.28
C ASN A 74 7.42 17.73 -20.86
N ASP A 75 7.49 16.41 -21.05
CA ASP A 75 6.43 15.48 -20.61
C ASP A 75 6.27 15.47 -19.08
N PHE A 76 7.37 15.43 -18.33
CA PHE A 76 7.35 15.52 -16.86
C PHE A 76 6.75 16.86 -16.37
N ILE A 77 7.25 17.99 -16.89
CA ILE A 77 6.78 19.33 -16.48
C ILE A 77 5.31 19.49 -16.81
N LYS A 78 4.90 19.21 -18.06
CA LYS A 78 3.50 19.30 -18.50
C LYS A 78 2.58 18.46 -17.62
N THR A 79 2.97 17.22 -17.32
CA THR A 79 2.17 16.33 -16.47
C THR A 79 2.11 16.83 -15.03
N SER A 80 3.23 17.33 -14.49
CA SER A 80 3.28 17.89 -13.13
C SER A 80 2.41 19.14 -13.00
N ASP A 81 2.43 20.02 -13.99
CA ASP A 81 1.63 21.25 -13.99
C ASP A 81 0.14 20.95 -14.17
N LEU A 82 -0.21 20.00 -15.05
CA LEU A 82 -1.57 19.51 -15.20
C LEU A 82 -2.11 18.96 -13.86
N LEU A 83 -1.34 18.08 -13.22
CA LEU A 83 -1.70 17.49 -11.92
C LEU A 83 -1.80 18.56 -10.83
N ALA A 84 -0.86 19.51 -10.78
CA ALA A 84 -0.87 20.59 -9.79
C ALA A 84 -2.08 21.51 -9.98
N SER A 85 -2.47 21.79 -11.22
CA SER A 85 -3.67 22.57 -11.55
C SER A 85 -4.94 21.84 -11.14
N ALA A 86 -5.06 20.55 -11.48
CA ALA A 86 -6.23 19.74 -11.15
C ALA A 86 -6.38 19.49 -9.64
N ILE A 87 -5.29 19.24 -8.91
CA ILE A 87 -5.31 19.09 -7.46
C ILE A 87 -5.55 20.45 -6.79
N GLY A 88 -4.89 21.50 -7.29
CA GLY A 88 -5.03 22.87 -6.81
C GLY A 88 -6.47 23.36 -6.90
N SER A 89 -7.17 23.16 -8.02
CA SER A 89 -8.56 23.61 -8.17
C SER A 89 -9.53 22.95 -7.18
N ILE A 90 -9.24 21.73 -6.74
CA ILE A 90 -10.00 21.05 -5.68
C ILE A 90 -9.69 21.70 -4.34
N ILE A 91 -8.40 21.88 -4.03
CA ILE A 91 -7.94 22.46 -2.76
C ILE A 91 -8.37 23.91 -2.62
N ASP A 92 -8.38 24.69 -3.70
CA ASP A 92 -8.67 26.12 -3.73
C ASP A 92 -10.17 26.41 -3.91
N ASN A 93 -11.02 25.38 -3.97
CA ASN A 93 -12.46 25.55 -4.05
C ASN A 93 -12.98 26.32 -2.80
N PRO A 94 -13.63 27.49 -2.97
CA PRO A 94 -14.11 28.30 -1.84
C PRO A 94 -15.21 27.61 -1.02
N ASP A 95 -15.94 26.66 -1.60
CA ASP A 95 -17.00 25.91 -0.90
C ASP A 95 -16.44 24.76 -0.05
N LEU A 96 -15.13 24.47 -0.14
CA LEU A 96 -14.49 23.39 0.58
C LEU A 96 -14.28 23.76 2.06
N PRO A 97 -14.89 23.05 3.03
CA PRO A 97 -14.83 23.43 4.44
C PRO A 97 -13.39 23.49 4.98
N ARG A 98 -13.04 24.59 5.64
CA ARG A 98 -11.71 24.80 6.24
C ARG A 98 -11.73 24.51 7.74
N PRO A 99 -10.61 24.07 8.33
CA PRO A 99 -9.33 23.80 7.68
C PRO A 99 -9.27 22.42 7.01
N ILE A 100 -8.30 22.22 6.11
CA ILE A 100 -8.13 21.00 5.30
C ILE A 100 -6.88 20.23 5.73
N CYS A 101 -7.00 18.92 5.85
CA CYS A 101 -5.86 18.02 5.92
C CYS A 101 -5.69 17.27 4.59
N ILE A 102 -4.55 17.46 3.92
CA ILE A 102 -4.20 16.80 2.66
C ILE A 102 -3.10 15.77 2.92
N ILE A 103 -3.36 14.51 2.57
CA ILE A 103 -2.41 13.41 2.79
C ILE A 103 -2.00 12.76 1.47
N GLY A 104 -0.71 12.81 1.13
CA GLY A 104 -0.12 12.05 0.03
C GLY A 104 0.36 10.68 0.50
N HIS A 105 -0.15 9.60 -0.10
CA HIS A 105 0.19 8.23 0.26
C HIS A 105 1.29 7.64 -0.62
N ASN A 106 2.48 7.53 -0.02
CA ASN A 106 3.70 6.97 -0.60
C ASN A 106 4.10 7.60 -1.94
N LEU A 107 3.87 8.91 -2.09
CA LEU A 107 4.23 9.65 -3.31
C LEU A 107 5.75 9.60 -3.56
N THR A 108 6.52 9.52 -2.48
CA THR A 108 7.99 9.35 -2.44
C THR A 108 8.48 8.01 -3.00
N LEU A 109 7.59 7.10 -3.41
CA LEU A 109 7.99 5.83 -4.01
C LEU A 109 8.49 5.99 -5.45
N GLY A 110 8.18 7.10 -6.12
CA GLY A 110 8.63 7.38 -7.49
C GLY A 110 7.89 6.60 -8.58
N LYS A 111 6.68 6.07 -8.29
CA LYS A 111 5.84 5.42 -9.32
C LYS A 111 5.23 6.41 -10.31
N ASN A 112 5.08 7.67 -9.88
CA ASN A 112 4.75 8.81 -10.71
C ASN A 112 5.40 10.05 -10.08
N CYS A 113 6.58 10.42 -10.58
CA CYS A 113 7.34 11.57 -10.04
C CYS A 113 6.60 12.90 -10.27
N ALA A 114 5.78 13.03 -11.32
CA ALA A 114 5.02 14.24 -11.59
C ALA A 114 3.93 14.49 -10.53
N LEU A 115 3.32 13.43 -9.99
CA LEU A 115 2.36 13.54 -8.89
C LEU A 115 3.03 14.01 -7.59
N SER A 116 4.28 13.58 -7.33
CA SER A 116 5.04 14.08 -6.18
C SER A 116 5.35 15.57 -6.33
N ALA A 117 5.79 15.97 -7.52
CA ALA A 117 6.03 17.37 -7.85
C ALA A 117 4.76 18.22 -7.76
N ALA A 118 3.62 17.71 -8.23
CA ALA A 118 2.33 18.39 -8.12
C ALA A 118 1.92 18.59 -6.65
N PHE A 119 2.05 17.57 -5.81
CA PHE A 119 1.80 17.67 -4.38
C PHE A 119 2.67 18.76 -3.72
N SER A 120 3.97 18.78 -4.05
CA SER A 120 4.90 19.81 -3.57
C SER A 120 4.47 21.22 -4.01
N LYS A 121 4.12 21.40 -5.28
CA LYS A 121 3.66 22.70 -5.83
C LYS A 121 2.38 23.19 -5.16
N CYS A 122 1.44 22.31 -4.87
CA CYS A 122 0.21 22.67 -4.13
C CYS A 122 0.53 23.09 -2.69
N ALA A 123 1.45 22.40 -2.02
CA ALA A 123 1.87 22.73 -0.66
C ALA A 123 2.62 24.08 -0.58
N GLU A 124 3.39 24.43 -1.61
CA GLU A 124 4.10 25.71 -1.72
C GLU A 124 3.12 26.86 -1.98
N LYS A 125 2.18 26.69 -2.92
CA LYS A 125 1.18 27.72 -3.27
C LYS A 125 0.20 28.05 -2.15
N SER A 126 -0.16 27.07 -1.33
CA SER A 126 -1.13 27.23 -0.23
C SER A 126 -0.58 28.02 0.98
N GLY A 127 0.43 28.87 0.75
CA GLY A 127 1.20 29.61 1.74
C GLY A 127 0.37 30.18 2.90
N PHE A 128 0.64 29.63 4.08
CA PHE A 128 0.48 30.05 5.49
C PHE A 128 -0.38 31.23 5.96
N SER A 129 -1.11 32.02 5.16
CA SER A 129 -1.74 33.22 5.72
C SER A 129 -2.69 32.88 6.89
N ASP A 130 -3.37 31.72 6.88
CA ASP A 130 -4.43 31.46 7.87
C ASP A 130 -4.52 30.03 8.46
N LYS A 131 -3.50 29.15 8.30
CA LYS A 131 -3.54 27.74 8.77
C LYS A 131 -4.74 26.93 8.22
N GLU A 132 -5.21 27.26 7.03
CA GLU A 132 -6.40 26.62 6.44
C GLU A 132 -6.12 25.29 5.73
N ALA A 133 -4.85 24.94 5.50
CA ALA A 133 -4.45 23.69 4.89
C ALA A 133 -3.15 23.13 5.52
N ILE A 134 -3.09 21.82 5.74
CA ILE A 134 -1.89 21.10 6.17
C ILE A 134 -1.61 19.96 5.20
N PHE A 135 -0.35 19.86 4.75
CA PHE A 135 0.10 18.80 3.86
C PHE A 135 0.92 17.76 4.64
N ILE A 136 0.57 16.50 4.46
CA ILE A 136 1.25 15.37 5.09
C ILE A 136 1.66 14.36 4.02
N SER A 137 2.94 14.02 3.95
CA SER A 137 3.44 12.92 3.12
C SER A 137 3.61 11.67 3.99
N VAL A 138 2.78 10.65 3.74
CA VAL A 138 2.87 9.35 4.43
C VAL A 138 3.79 8.43 3.65
N VAL A 139 4.95 8.14 4.22
CA VAL A 139 6.00 7.30 3.64
C VAL A 139 5.85 5.88 4.16
N HIS A 140 5.30 5.00 3.34
CA HIS A 140 5.12 3.58 3.68
C HIS A 140 6.39 2.76 3.40
N ASP A 141 6.99 2.96 2.25
CA ASP A 141 8.18 2.26 1.76
C ASP A 141 9.10 3.29 1.08
N PHE A 142 10.40 3.03 1.06
CA PHE A 142 11.34 3.78 0.22
C PHE A 142 11.52 3.13 -1.16
N ALA A 143 11.88 3.92 -2.18
CA ALA A 143 12.28 3.38 -3.47
C ALA A 143 13.60 2.58 -3.34
N GLU A 144 14.46 3.04 -2.44
CA GLU A 144 15.75 2.49 -2.05
C GLU A 144 15.64 1.05 -1.47
N GLU A 145 14.45 0.63 -1.05
CA GLU A 145 14.18 -0.71 -0.51
C GLU A 145 13.82 -1.72 -1.61
N GLY A 146 14.68 -1.80 -2.63
CA GLY A 146 14.61 -2.79 -3.69
C GLY A 146 13.61 -2.47 -4.80
N ARG A 147 13.25 -1.20 -5.03
CA ARG A 147 12.43 -0.76 -6.17
C ARG A 147 13.31 -0.28 -7.32
N ILE A 148 14.11 -1.19 -7.87
CA ILE A 148 15.15 -0.88 -8.85
C ILE A 148 14.60 -0.11 -10.06
N GLU A 149 13.42 -0.47 -10.56
CA GLU A 149 12.81 0.20 -11.71
C GLU A 149 12.41 1.64 -11.39
N ASN A 150 11.97 1.90 -10.14
CA ASN A 150 11.63 3.23 -9.69
C ASN A 150 12.90 4.09 -9.53
N LEU A 151 13.96 3.53 -8.94
CA LEU A 151 15.25 4.21 -8.82
C LEU A 151 15.83 4.53 -10.21
N ALA A 152 15.76 3.59 -11.15
CA ALA A 152 16.21 3.81 -12.51
C ALA A 152 15.46 4.96 -13.20
N GLN A 153 14.15 5.06 -12.98
CA GLN A 153 13.33 6.20 -13.47
C GLN A 153 13.77 7.53 -12.84
N ILE A 154 13.94 7.55 -11.52
CA ILE A 154 14.40 8.75 -10.79
C ILE A 154 15.77 9.18 -11.31
N SER A 155 16.75 8.26 -11.36
CA SER A 155 18.09 8.54 -11.87
C SER A 155 18.11 8.95 -13.34
N LEU A 156 17.23 8.40 -14.18
CA LEU A 156 17.10 8.82 -15.58
C LEU A 156 16.67 10.29 -15.68
N LEU A 157 15.72 10.71 -14.84
CA LEU A 157 15.28 12.11 -14.79
C LEU A 157 16.37 13.01 -14.20
N GLU A 158 17.06 12.59 -13.14
CA GLU A 158 18.19 13.35 -12.58
C GLU A 158 19.30 13.58 -13.62
N LYS A 159 19.68 12.55 -14.38
CA LYS A 159 20.66 12.65 -15.48
C LYS A 159 20.22 13.60 -16.60
N LYS A 160 18.92 13.88 -16.72
CA LYS A 160 18.34 14.87 -17.65
C LYS A 160 18.27 16.28 -17.05
N GLY A 161 18.92 16.51 -15.91
CA GLY A 161 19.04 17.81 -15.26
C GLY A 161 17.89 18.15 -14.31
N PHE A 162 17.11 17.16 -13.85
CA PHE A 162 16.01 17.39 -12.93
C PHE A 162 16.37 17.15 -11.47
N ASN A 163 15.95 18.06 -10.61
CA ASN A 163 16.03 17.84 -9.17
C ASN A 163 14.81 17.04 -8.66
N ILE A 164 14.69 15.78 -9.10
CA ILE A 164 13.55 14.92 -8.74
C ILE A 164 13.47 14.68 -7.23
N LYS A 165 14.63 14.60 -6.56
CA LYS A 165 14.69 14.41 -5.11
C LYS A 165 14.00 15.54 -4.35
N GLU A 166 14.18 16.80 -4.76
CA GLU A 166 13.48 17.94 -4.15
C GLU A 166 11.96 17.88 -4.32
N TYR A 167 11.46 17.32 -5.43
CA TYR A 167 10.03 17.12 -5.62
C TYR A 167 9.47 15.91 -4.85
N MET A 168 10.29 14.88 -4.63
CA MET A 168 9.87 13.68 -3.90
C MET A 168 9.92 13.89 -2.38
N TYR A 169 10.95 14.59 -1.91
CA TYR A 169 11.19 14.91 -0.51
C TYR A 169 11.33 16.43 -0.31
N PRO A 170 10.30 17.22 -0.65
CA PRO A 170 10.37 18.66 -0.49
C PRO A 170 10.61 19.08 0.96
N ILE A 171 11.68 19.85 1.15
CA ILE A 171 11.98 20.50 2.42
C ILE A 171 11.17 21.80 2.45
N HIS A 172 9.90 21.68 2.83
CA HIS A 172 9.01 22.82 3.02
C HIS A 172 8.44 22.81 4.45
N GLU A 173 8.30 23.99 5.05
CA GLU A 173 7.66 24.13 6.36
C GLU A 173 6.18 23.70 6.40
N ASN A 174 5.56 23.44 5.24
CA ASN A 174 4.14 23.10 5.08
C ASN A 174 3.91 21.60 4.97
N ILE A 175 4.97 20.84 4.72
CA ILE A 175 4.90 19.40 4.54
C ILE A 175 5.43 18.76 5.82
N ARG A 176 4.59 17.92 6.42
CA ARG A 176 4.99 17.02 7.51
C ARG A 176 5.14 15.62 6.94
N TYR A 177 6.10 14.88 7.46
CA TYR A 177 6.28 13.49 7.06
C TYR A 177 5.75 12.58 8.16
N ILE A 178 5.07 11.52 7.75
CA ILE A 178 4.61 10.47 8.64
C ILE A 178 5.12 9.14 8.10
N SER A 179 5.55 8.25 8.97
CA SER A 179 5.83 6.87 8.60
C SER A 179 5.36 5.90 9.69
N PRO A 180 4.87 4.71 9.32
CA PRO A 180 4.53 3.66 10.29
C PRO A 180 5.75 2.93 10.83
N ASN A 181 6.95 3.22 10.33
CA ASN A 181 8.18 2.55 10.71
C ASN A 181 9.17 3.52 11.37
N ALA A 182 9.60 3.22 12.59
CA ALA A 182 10.58 4.03 13.33
C ALA A 182 11.92 4.19 12.58
N ARG A 183 12.35 3.16 11.85
CA ARG A 183 13.53 3.22 10.96
C ARG A 183 13.36 4.29 9.90
N ASN A 184 12.19 4.36 9.26
CA ASN A 184 11.91 5.33 8.21
C ASN A 184 11.86 6.74 8.77
N VAL A 185 11.25 6.93 9.95
CA VAL A 185 11.29 8.21 10.67
C VAL A 185 12.73 8.64 10.96
N ALA A 186 13.59 7.73 11.41
CA ALA A 186 15.00 8.04 11.66
C ALA A 186 15.75 8.46 10.38
N ILE A 187 15.50 7.78 9.25
CA ILE A 187 16.07 8.14 7.94
C ILE A 187 15.62 9.54 7.52
N LEU A 188 14.32 9.83 7.60
CA LEU A 188 13.75 11.13 7.23
C LEU A 188 14.28 12.26 8.12
N LYS A 189 14.38 12.02 9.44
CA LYS A 189 14.97 13.00 10.39
C LYS A 189 16.45 13.24 10.14
N LYS A 190 17.22 12.21 9.77
CA LYS A 190 18.62 12.35 9.36
C LYS A 190 18.77 13.19 8.09
N ALA A 191 17.76 13.20 7.22
CA ALA A 191 17.65 14.09 6.07
C ALA A 191 17.03 15.47 6.42
N HIS A 192 16.93 15.82 7.71
CA HIS A 192 16.37 17.08 8.20
C HIS A 192 14.89 17.33 7.83
N LEU A 193 14.12 16.27 7.57
CA LEU A 193 12.69 16.37 7.31
C LEU A 193 11.87 16.29 8.62
N PRO A 194 10.78 17.06 8.76
CA PRO A 194 9.93 17.06 9.96
C PRO A 194 9.05 15.80 10.00
N ALA A 195 9.64 14.67 10.42
CA ALA A 195 9.03 13.35 10.38
C ALA A 195 8.53 12.85 11.75
N HIS A 196 7.36 12.21 11.74
CA HIS A 196 6.67 11.67 12.90
C HIS A 196 6.32 10.18 12.70
N LEU A 197 6.30 9.42 13.80
CA LEU A 197 5.84 8.04 13.81
C LEU A 197 4.31 8.02 13.95
N LEU A 198 3.63 7.35 13.03
CA LEU A 198 2.22 7.01 13.16
C LEU A 198 2.01 5.60 12.63
N LEU A 199 1.72 4.66 13.53
CA LEU A 199 1.51 3.27 13.17
C LEU A 199 0.29 3.13 12.25
N ASN A 200 0.36 2.20 11.31
CA ASN A 200 -0.80 1.88 10.48
C ASN A 200 -1.96 1.41 11.37
N PRO A 201 -3.18 1.87 11.12
CA PRO A 201 -4.34 1.43 11.86
C PRO A 201 -4.61 -0.05 11.58
N VAL A 202 -5.04 -0.76 12.61
CA VAL A 202 -5.42 -2.17 12.54
C VAL A 202 -6.84 -2.29 13.06
N THR A 203 -7.72 -2.86 12.26
CA THR A 203 -9.06 -3.20 12.73
C THR A 203 -8.98 -4.53 13.47
N MET A 204 -9.28 -4.51 14.77
CA MET A 204 -9.43 -5.74 15.55
C MET A 204 -10.75 -6.40 15.14
N ALA A 205 -10.71 -7.32 14.18
CA ALA A 205 -11.80 -8.27 14.03
C ALA A 205 -11.83 -9.13 15.30
N GLY A 206 -12.99 -9.29 15.93
CA GLY A 206 -13.13 -10.06 17.18
C GLY A 206 -12.34 -11.37 17.11
N VAL A 207 -11.50 -11.62 18.12
CA VAL A 207 -10.76 -12.88 18.23
C VAL A 207 -11.79 -13.96 18.56
N TYR A 208 -12.27 -14.66 17.54
CA TYR A 208 -13.12 -15.82 17.76
C TYR A 208 -12.20 -17.01 18.06
N PRO A 209 -12.24 -17.60 19.27
CA PRO A 209 -11.55 -18.85 19.52
C PRO A 209 -12.12 -19.91 18.56
N ALA A 210 -11.28 -20.42 17.68
CA ALA A 210 -11.68 -21.51 16.80
C ALA A 210 -11.95 -22.76 17.66
N LYS A 211 -13.18 -23.29 17.64
CA LYS A 211 -13.51 -24.57 18.29
C LYS A 211 -12.59 -25.68 17.73
N MET A 212 -11.97 -26.48 18.62
CA MET A 212 -10.98 -27.51 18.28
C MET A 212 -11.46 -28.57 17.28
N GLU A 213 -12.77 -28.87 17.21
CA GLU A 213 -13.35 -29.82 16.23
C GLU A 213 -13.08 -29.43 14.75
N LYS A 214 -12.71 -28.17 14.47
CA LYS A 214 -12.36 -27.71 13.12
C LYS A 214 -10.93 -28.09 12.68
N MET A 215 -10.09 -28.65 13.55
CA MET A 215 -8.68 -28.96 13.22
C MET A 215 -8.50 -30.21 12.34
N VAL A 216 -9.28 -31.29 12.54
CA VAL A 216 -9.13 -32.53 11.76
C VAL A 216 -9.49 -32.31 10.29
N ASN A 217 -10.52 -31.51 10.00
CA ASN A 217 -10.86 -31.12 8.63
C ASN A 217 -9.81 -30.21 7.98
N LYS A 218 -9.04 -29.46 8.79
CA LYS A 218 -8.02 -28.53 8.29
C LYS A 218 -6.82 -29.28 7.69
N ASN A 219 -6.30 -30.32 8.36
CA ASN A 219 -5.16 -31.09 7.83
C ASN A 219 -5.49 -31.82 6.52
N LYS A 220 -6.67 -32.45 6.45
CA LYS A 220 -7.14 -33.09 5.21
C LYS A 220 -7.32 -32.09 4.06
N TYR A 221 -7.81 -30.90 4.38
CA TYR A 221 -7.97 -29.83 3.41
C TYR A 221 -6.62 -29.30 2.90
N LEU A 222 -5.68 -29.01 3.80
CA LEU A 222 -4.34 -28.54 3.44
C LEU A 222 -3.56 -29.58 2.64
N SER A 223 -3.67 -30.86 3.00
CA SER A 223 -3.11 -31.96 2.22
C SER A 223 -3.64 -31.99 0.77
N ARG A 224 -4.96 -31.84 0.57
CA ARG A 224 -5.55 -31.73 -0.78
C ARG A 224 -5.10 -30.49 -1.54
N LEU A 225 -4.89 -29.36 -0.85
CA LEU A 225 -4.38 -28.15 -1.49
C LEU A 225 -2.92 -28.34 -1.94
N ALA A 226 -2.09 -28.97 -1.12
CA ALA A 226 -0.71 -29.29 -1.47
C ALA A 226 -0.67 -30.25 -2.68
N GLU A 227 -1.49 -31.30 -2.67
CA GLU A 227 -1.63 -32.22 -3.81
C GLU A 227 -2.01 -31.48 -5.09
N LYS A 228 -3.01 -30.59 -5.03
CA LYS A 228 -3.41 -29.74 -6.16
C LYS A 228 -2.30 -28.81 -6.65
N ASP A 229 -1.51 -28.28 -5.71
CA ASP A 229 -0.35 -27.45 -6.00
C ASP A 229 0.88 -28.28 -6.43
N GLY A 230 0.81 -29.62 -6.40
CA GLY A 230 1.90 -30.54 -6.72
C GLY A 230 3.05 -30.52 -5.71
N THR A 231 2.76 -30.17 -4.46
CA THR A 231 3.71 -30.05 -3.35
C THR A 231 3.42 -31.06 -2.26
N ALA A 232 4.26 -31.12 -1.22
CA ALA A 232 4.06 -32.03 -0.09
C ALA A 232 3.26 -31.37 1.05
N TRP A 233 2.72 -32.21 1.93
CA TRP A 233 2.13 -31.80 3.20
C TRP A 233 2.36 -32.89 4.24
N GLU A 234 2.86 -32.51 5.41
CA GLU A 234 3.11 -33.43 6.53
C GLU A 234 2.24 -33.04 7.73
N SER A 235 1.33 -33.92 8.15
CA SER A 235 0.36 -33.59 9.21
C SER A 235 0.96 -33.40 10.60
N ASP A 236 2.14 -33.96 10.82
CA ASP A 236 2.73 -34.14 12.15
C ASP A 236 3.88 -33.15 12.42
N ILE A 237 4.09 -32.19 11.51
CA ILE A 237 5.11 -31.14 11.65
C ILE A 237 4.45 -29.75 11.80
N PRO A 238 5.17 -28.77 12.40
CA PRO A 238 4.65 -27.42 12.58
C PRO A 238 4.25 -26.75 11.27
N VAL A 239 3.34 -25.76 11.36
CA VAL A 239 2.92 -24.94 10.23
C VAL A 239 3.40 -23.51 10.44
N LEU A 240 4.23 -23.02 9.53
CA LEU A 240 4.65 -21.63 9.46
C LEU A 240 3.79 -20.86 8.46
N PHE A 241 3.50 -19.61 8.79
CA PHE A 241 2.72 -18.72 7.95
C PHE A 241 3.55 -17.52 7.52
N TYR A 242 3.65 -17.29 6.21
CA TYR A 242 4.38 -16.18 5.64
C TYR A 242 3.46 -15.36 4.69
N PRO A 243 2.60 -14.49 5.26
CA PRO A 243 1.49 -13.83 4.57
C PRO A 243 1.92 -12.62 3.72
N CYS A 244 3.00 -12.74 2.97
CA CYS A 244 3.42 -11.71 2.03
C CYS A 244 3.13 -12.12 0.58
N ARG A 245 3.01 -11.13 -0.30
CA ARG A 245 3.03 -11.41 -1.75
C ARG A 245 4.33 -12.10 -2.12
N CYS A 246 4.25 -13.09 -2.99
CA CYS A 246 5.42 -13.81 -3.50
C CYS A 246 6.15 -12.97 -4.55
N ILE A 247 7.04 -12.09 -4.08
CA ILE A 247 7.85 -11.15 -4.89
C ILE A 247 9.31 -11.18 -4.43
N CYS A 248 10.26 -10.79 -5.28
CA CYS A 248 11.71 -10.91 -5.01
C CYS A 248 12.11 -10.31 -3.65
N ARG A 249 11.74 -9.03 -3.40
CA ARG A 249 12.12 -8.30 -2.17
C ARG A 249 11.50 -8.83 -0.86
N LYS A 250 10.68 -9.88 -0.95
CA LYS A 250 10.08 -10.55 0.21
C LYS A 250 10.75 -11.90 0.49
N ASN A 251 11.88 -12.21 -0.15
CA ASN A 251 12.76 -13.34 0.21
C ASN A 251 12.00 -14.66 0.36
N ILE A 252 11.10 -14.97 -0.58
CA ILE A 252 10.25 -16.15 -0.50
C ILE A 252 11.03 -17.46 -0.61
N LEU A 253 12.18 -17.45 -1.31
CA LEU A 253 13.04 -18.62 -1.42
C LEU A 253 13.72 -18.91 -0.09
N GLU A 254 14.19 -17.86 0.60
CA GLU A 254 14.77 -17.93 1.93
C GLU A 254 13.74 -18.42 2.94
N ALA A 255 12.49 -17.95 2.87
CA ALA A 255 11.41 -18.45 3.71
C ALA A 255 11.17 -19.95 3.51
N ILE A 256 11.17 -20.42 2.24
CA ILE A 256 11.05 -21.85 1.91
C ILE A 256 12.24 -22.63 2.49
N LEU A 257 13.48 -22.18 2.26
CA LEU A 257 14.68 -22.84 2.77
C LEU A 257 14.68 -22.93 4.29
N ILE A 258 14.40 -21.82 4.99
CA ILE A 258 14.35 -21.78 6.44
C ILE A 258 13.24 -22.70 6.97
N SER A 259 12.04 -22.67 6.37
CA SER A 259 10.93 -23.52 6.79
C SER A 259 11.21 -25.01 6.63
N GLY A 260 11.82 -25.41 5.51
CA GLY A 260 12.07 -26.81 5.19
C GLY A 260 13.29 -27.38 5.89
N PHE A 261 14.40 -26.63 5.93
CA PHE A 261 15.69 -27.15 6.42
C PHE A 261 15.98 -26.81 7.88
N VAL A 262 15.57 -25.64 8.35
CA VAL A 262 15.86 -25.20 9.73
C VAL A 262 14.74 -25.63 10.67
N PHE A 263 13.49 -25.31 10.33
CA PHE A 263 12.35 -25.57 11.20
C PHE A 263 11.64 -26.89 10.94
N ARG A 264 11.93 -27.55 9.80
CA ARG A 264 11.24 -28.76 9.34
C ARG A 264 9.72 -28.61 9.51
N SER A 265 9.15 -27.69 8.75
CA SER A 265 7.76 -27.23 8.89
C SER A 265 7.05 -27.14 7.54
N ASN A 266 5.72 -27.21 7.55
CA ASN A 266 4.92 -26.81 6.41
C ASN A 266 4.92 -25.28 6.30
N LEU A 267 5.02 -24.74 5.09
CA LEU A 267 4.97 -23.30 4.85
C LEU A 267 3.72 -22.90 4.06
N LEU A 268 2.95 -21.97 4.63
CA LEU A 268 1.83 -21.32 3.95
C LEU A 268 2.29 -19.95 3.42
N LEU A 269 2.36 -19.80 2.10
CA LEU A 269 2.76 -18.57 1.40
C LEU A 269 1.56 -17.75 0.93
N GLY A 270 1.74 -16.42 0.86
CA GLY A 270 0.73 -15.51 0.34
C GLY A 270 0.54 -15.56 -1.18
N SER A 271 -0.27 -14.62 -1.68
CA SER A 271 -0.63 -14.54 -3.11
C SER A 271 0.57 -14.24 -4.01
N PRO A 272 0.52 -14.56 -5.32
CA PRO A 272 1.51 -14.09 -6.28
C PRO A 272 1.60 -12.55 -6.33
N GLY A 273 2.75 -12.03 -6.75
CA GLY A 273 2.84 -10.63 -7.18
C GLY A 273 2.14 -10.39 -8.52
N THR A 274 1.94 -9.13 -8.88
CA THR A 274 1.15 -8.73 -10.05
C THR A 274 1.99 -8.29 -11.24
N SER A 275 3.29 -8.06 -11.06
CA SER A 275 4.17 -7.71 -12.18
C SER A 275 4.53 -8.94 -13.00
N ALA A 276 4.97 -8.72 -14.25
CA ALA A 276 5.47 -9.81 -15.10
C ALA A 276 6.67 -10.52 -14.46
N GLY A 277 7.59 -9.75 -13.85
CA GLY A 277 8.74 -10.29 -13.13
C GLY A 277 8.33 -11.15 -11.93
N ASP A 278 7.40 -10.66 -11.11
CA ASP A 278 6.89 -11.42 -9.96
C ASP A 278 6.17 -12.70 -10.39
N THR A 279 5.39 -12.63 -11.48
CA THR A 279 4.68 -13.79 -12.03
C THR A 279 5.68 -14.85 -12.52
N LEU A 280 6.75 -14.43 -13.19
CA LEU A 280 7.81 -15.33 -13.63
C LEU A 280 8.54 -15.96 -12.45
N LEU A 281 8.90 -15.17 -11.43
CA LEU A 281 9.49 -15.68 -10.19
C LEU A 281 8.56 -16.71 -9.56
N PHE A 282 7.29 -16.37 -9.36
CA PHE A 282 6.31 -17.26 -8.72
C PHE A 282 6.22 -18.60 -9.45
N LYS A 283 6.12 -18.59 -10.80
CA LYS A 283 6.12 -19.82 -11.61
C LYS A 283 7.39 -20.65 -11.40
N LYS A 284 8.57 -20.02 -11.34
CA LYS A 284 9.85 -20.70 -11.07
C LYS A 284 9.88 -21.31 -9.67
N VAL A 285 9.43 -20.58 -8.65
CA VAL A 285 9.38 -21.09 -7.26
C VAL A 285 8.41 -22.26 -7.13
N VAL A 286 7.21 -22.16 -7.72
CA VAL A 286 6.24 -23.26 -7.77
C VAL A 286 6.85 -24.47 -8.49
N GLY A 287 7.49 -24.26 -9.65
CA GLY A 287 8.15 -25.34 -10.39
C GLY A 287 9.25 -26.04 -9.58
N LEU A 288 10.03 -25.28 -8.82
CA LEU A 288 11.06 -25.81 -7.93
C LEU A 288 10.45 -26.69 -6.81
N CYS A 289 9.39 -26.21 -6.16
CA CYS A 289 8.70 -26.92 -5.08
C CYS A 289 7.89 -28.13 -5.57
N LYS A 290 7.58 -28.20 -6.87
CA LYS A 290 7.01 -29.39 -7.50
C LYS A 290 8.09 -30.42 -7.83
N LYS A 291 9.20 -29.96 -8.40
CA LYS A 291 10.33 -30.82 -8.78
C LYS A 291 10.96 -31.50 -7.56
N HIS A 292 11.06 -30.76 -6.47
CA HIS A 292 11.44 -31.26 -5.16
C HIS A 292 10.20 -31.07 -4.30
N PRO A 293 9.40 -32.10 -3.98
CA PRO A 293 8.11 -31.97 -3.29
C PRO A 293 8.25 -31.35 -1.89
N LEU A 294 8.45 -30.03 -1.84
CA LEU A 294 8.67 -29.29 -0.61
C LEU A 294 7.32 -29.07 0.09
N PRO A 295 7.27 -29.04 1.43
CA PRO A 295 6.04 -28.90 2.19
C PRO A 295 5.51 -27.45 2.17
N VAL A 296 5.09 -26.97 1.00
CA VAL A 296 4.72 -25.57 0.75
C VAL A 296 3.35 -25.49 0.10
N ILE A 297 2.45 -24.65 0.62
CA ILE A 297 1.18 -24.29 -0.02
C ILE A 297 1.25 -22.82 -0.44
N PHE A 298 0.96 -22.56 -1.71
CA PHE A 298 0.97 -21.21 -2.26
C PHE A 298 -0.39 -20.52 -2.09
N ASP A 299 -0.45 -19.20 -2.27
CA ASP A 299 -1.69 -18.43 -2.30
C ASP A 299 -2.70 -18.84 -1.21
N CYS A 300 -2.27 -18.74 0.04
CA CYS A 300 -3.04 -19.09 1.22
C CYS A 300 -4.36 -18.31 1.33
N ASN A 301 -4.54 -17.22 0.58
CA ASN A 301 -5.81 -16.49 0.54
C ASN A 301 -6.96 -17.39 0.10
N ARG A 302 -6.70 -18.44 -0.69
CA ARG A 302 -7.65 -19.49 -1.08
C ARG A 302 -8.23 -20.25 0.12
N ILE A 303 -7.52 -20.27 1.25
CA ILE A 303 -7.97 -20.87 2.51
C ILE A 303 -9.03 -19.98 3.18
N PHE A 304 -8.97 -18.66 2.96
CA PHE A 304 -9.75 -17.65 3.68
C PHE A 304 -10.90 -17.03 2.86
N THR A 305 -11.11 -17.44 1.61
CA THR A 305 -12.20 -16.90 0.77
C THR A 305 -13.59 -17.43 1.19
N LYS A 306 -14.63 -16.61 0.97
CA LYS A 306 -16.02 -16.81 1.44
C LYS A 306 -16.68 -18.13 1.04
N GLU A 307 -16.22 -18.81 -0.02
CA GLU A 307 -16.74 -20.15 -0.39
C GLU A 307 -16.54 -21.21 0.70
N HIS A 308 -15.56 -21.03 1.59
CA HIS A 308 -15.35 -21.91 2.74
C HIS A 308 -15.96 -21.43 4.04
N ILE A 309 -16.21 -20.12 4.17
CA ILE A 309 -17.00 -19.60 5.29
C ILE A 309 -18.47 -19.98 5.08
N ASN A 310 -19.03 -19.82 3.89
CA ASN A 310 -20.46 -20.08 3.66
C ASN A 310 -20.84 -21.57 3.55
N LYS A 311 -19.93 -22.48 3.17
CA LYS A 311 -20.21 -23.92 3.12
C LYS A 311 -20.10 -24.64 4.48
N ASN A 312 -19.41 -24.04 5.45
CA ASN A 312 -19.16 -24.68 6.76
C ASN A 312 -19.69 -23.87 7.97
N PHE A 313 -20.32 -22.71 7.76
CA PHE A 313 -20.91 -21.90 8.84
C PHE A 313 -22.43 -21.72 8.73
N SER A 314 -23.08 -22.27 7.71
CA SER A 314 -24.52 -22.16 7.48
C SER A 314 -25.37 -23.22 8.19
N SER A 315 -24.80 -24.03 9.09
CA SER A 315 -25.52 -25.13 9.73
C SER A 315 -25.69 -25.04 11.25
N ASN A 316 -25.44 -23.91 11.93
CA ASN A 316 -25.74 -23.80 13.37
C ASN A 316 -25.85 -22.35 13.89
N ILE A 317 -26.70 -21.54 13.27
CA ILE A 317 -27.31 -20.37 13.93
C ILE A 317 -28.77 -20.27 13.44
N TYR A 318 -29.63 -21.04 14.09
CA TYR A 318 -30.97 -20.64 14.54
C TYR A 318 -31.18 -21.28 15.90
#